data_AF-A0A1Q3E3U4-F1
#
_entry.id   AF-A0A1Q3E3U4-F1
#
_cell.length_a   1.000
_cell.length_b   1.000
_cell.length_c   1.000
_cell.angle_alpha   90.00
_cell.angle_beta   90.00
_cell.angle_gamma   90.00
#
_symmetry.space_group_name_H-M   'P 1'
#
loop_
_entity.id
_entity.type
_entity.pdbx_description
1 polymer ?
#
loop_
_entity_poly.entity_id
_entity_poly.type
_entity_poly.pdbx_seq_one_letter_code
_entity_poly.pdbx_strand_id
1 'polypeptide(L)'
;MGLRPNIRVLRDMKARQGVLDNEVTRRAYLFVLNTFGRYTRPTTVKNRCYESGRGRGIMSEFGLCRYQFRHLGNTVCSRKYSTLPLTAMNIDTFVITKA
;
A
#
# COMPACT_ATOMS: atom_id res chain seq x y z
N MET A 1 -27.41 -30.85 35.16
CA MET A 1 -25.99 -30.51 34.88
C MET A 1 -25.92 -29.88 33.50
N GLY A 2 -25.66 -28.57 33.43
CA GLY A 2 -25.72 -27.81 32.17
C GLY A 2 -24.48 -28.04 31.30
N LEU A 3 -24.70 -28.29 30.00
CA LEU A 3 -23.65 -28.34 28.98
C LEU A 3 -22.99 -26.97 28.88
N ARG A 4 -21.72 -26.86 29.31
CA ARG A 4 -20.91 -25.67 29.05
C ARG A 4 -20.59 -25.65 27.55
N PRO A 5 -20.94 -24.60 26.80
CA PRO A 5 -20.64 -24.53 25.37
C PRO A 5 -19.12 -24.52 25.15
N ASN A 6 -18.68 -25.21 24.10
CA ASN A 6 -17.28 -25.31 23.73
C ASN A 6 -16.72 -23.90 23.44
N ILE A 7 -15.56 -23.57 24.03
CA ILE A 7 -14.90 -22.25 23.90
C ILE A 7 -14.65 -21.83 22.44
N ARG A 8 -14.53 -22.78 21.51
CA ARG A 8 -14.40 -22.49 20.07
C ARG A 8 -15.69 -21.91 19.50
N VAL A 9 -16.84 -22.43 19.92
CA VAL A 9 -18.17 -21.99 19.46
C VAL A 9 -18.46 -20.58 20.00
N LEU A 10 -18.12 -20.31 21.26
CA LEU A 10 -18.26 -18.97 21.84
C LEU A 10 -17.43 -17.91 21.08
N ARG A 11 -16.19 -18.24 20.70
CA ARG A 11 -15.34 -17.36 19.89
C ARG A 11 -15.91 -17.11 18.50
N ASP A 12 -16.42 -18.15 17.84
CA ASP A 12 -17.03 -18.04 16.52
C ASP A 12 -18.29 -17.16 16.54
N MET A 13 -19.17 -17.34 17.54
CA MET A 13 -20.36 -16.50 17.71
C MET A 13 -20.00 -15.02 17.91
N LYS A 14 -18.99 -14.73 18.74
CA LYS A 14 -18.50 -13.35 18.94
C LYS A 14 -17.94 -12.75 17.64
N ALA A 15 -17.20 -13.53 16.86
CA ALA A 15 -16.68 -13.07 15.57
C ALA A 15 -17.81 -12.72 14.59
N ARG A 16 -18.87 -13.53 14.52
CA ARG A 16 -20.05 -13.26 13.66
C ARG A 16 -20.81 -12.01 14.09
N GLN A 17 -21.00 -11.81 15.40
CA GLN A 17 -21.61 -10.58 15.93
C GLN A 17 -20.78 -9.35 15.56
N GLY A 18 -19.46 -9.40 15.72
CA GLY A 18 -18.60 -8.28 15.33
C GLY A 18 -18.66 -7.92 13.84
N VAL A 19 -18.94 -8.90 12.97
CA VAL A 19 -19.19 -8.64 11.53
C VAL A 19 -20.56 -8.01 11.32
N LEU A 20 -21.60 -8.51 11.99
CA LEU A 20 -22.97 -7.99 11.91
C LEU A 20 -23.04 -6.53 12.37
N ASP A 21 -22.38 -6.20 13.49
CA ASP A 21 -22.35 -4.86 14.07
C ASP A 21 -21.73 -3.83 13.12
N ASN A 22 -20.80 -4.27 12.26
CA ASN A 22 -20.11 -3.41 11.28
C ASN A 22 -20.64 -3.55 9.85
N GLU A 23 -21.79 -4.18 9.65
CA GLU A 23 -22.24 -4.59 8.32
C GLU A 23 -22.47 -3.40 7.37
N VAL A 24 -22.99 -2.27 7.88
CA VAL A 24 -23.20 -1.05 7.07
C VAL A 24 -21.87 -0.49 6.56
N THR A 25 -20.90 -0.31 7.47
CA THR A 25 -19.55 0.17 7.17
C THR A 25 -18.83 -0.80 6.22
N ARG A 26 -18.94 -2.10 6.46
CA ARG A 26 -18.35 -3.15 5.62
C ARG A 26 -18.90 -3.12 4.20
N ARG A 27 -20.22 -2.99 4.04
CA ARG A 27 -20.90 -2.88 2.74
C ARG A 27 -20.50 -1.61 2.00
N ALA A 28 -20.43 -0.47 2.70
CA ALA A 28 -19.98 0.79 2.12
C ALA A 28 -18.56 0.67 1.56
N TYR A 29 -17.62 0.10 2.32
CA TYR A 29 -16.25 -0.15 1.84
C TYR A 29 -16.20 -1.11 0.65
N LEU A 30 -16.98 -2.20 0.66
CA LEU A 30 -17.01 -3.15 -0.45
C LEU A 30 -17.57 -2.53 -1.73
N PHE A 31 -18.63 -1.75 -1.62
CA PHE A 31 -19.20 -1.04 -2.77
C PHE A 31 -18.14 -0.12 -3.40
N VAL A 32 -17.50 0.71 -2.57
CA VAL A 32 -16.44 1.63 -2.98
C VAL A 32 -15.25 0.90 -3.61
N LEU A 33 -14.80 -0.22 -3.03
CA LEU A 33 -13.66 -0.98 -3.56
C LEU A 33 -13.97 -1.74 -4.85
N ASN A 34 -15.23 -2.10 -5.08
CA ASN A 34 -15.66 -2.84 -6.27
C ASN A 34 -15.93 -1.91 -7.46
N THR A 35 -16.36 -0.67 -7.22
CA THR A 35 -16.52 0.34 -8.28
C THR A 35 -15.16 0.81 -8.81
N PHE A 36 -14.11 0.80 -7.98
CA PHE A 36 -12.78 1.18 -8.41
C PHE A 36 -12.04 0.05 -9.15
N GLY A 37 -11.42 0.40 -10.29
CA GLY A 37 -10.62 -0.50 -11.10
C GLY A 37 -9.43 -1.13 -10.34
N ARG A 38 -8.88 -2.23 -10.85
CA ARG A 38 -7.80 -3.00 -10.17
C ARG A 38 -6.54 -2.15 -9.86
N TYR A 39 -6.23 -1.16 -10.69
CA TYR A 39 -5.02 -0.34 -10.60
C TYR A 39 -5.09 0.80 -9.59
N THR A 40 -6.27 1.16 -9.10
CA THR A 40 -6.41 2.22 -8.08
C THR A 40 -6.07 1.73 -6.66
N ARG A 41 -5.86 0.42 -6.50
CA ARG A 41 -5.55 -0.19 -5.20
C ARG A 41 -4.11 0.14 -4.81
N PRO A 42 -3.86 0.70 -3.61
CA PRO A 42 -2.51 1.07 -3.16
C PRO A 42 -1.59 -0.16 -3.01
N THR A 43 -2.17 -1.35 -2.81
CA THR A 43 -1.42 -2.61 -2.74
C THR A 43 -0.79 -3.03 -4.08
N THR A 44 -1.32 -2.53 -5.20
CA THR A 44 -0.81 -2.78 -6.55
C THR A 44 0.47 -1.98 -6.83
N VAL A 45 0.61 -0.80 -6.21
CA VAL A 45 1.80 0.04 -6.37
C VAL A 45 2.97 -0.60 -5.62
N LYS A 46 4.02 -0.98 -6.35
CA LYS A 46 5.25 -1.55 -5.79
C LYS A 46 6.39 -0.57 -6.04
N ASN A 47 7.17 -0.31 -4.99
CA ASN A 47 8.42 0.43 -5.14
C ASN A 47 9.31 -0.31 -6.14
N ARG A 48 9.88 0.43 -7.09
CA ARG A 48 10.87 -0.04 -8.07
C ARG A 48 12.07 0.92 -8.03
N CYS A 49 13.25 0.43 -8.37
CA CYS A 49 14.39 1.32 -8.56
C CYS A 49 14.14 2.24 -9.76
N TYR A 50 14.33 3.55 -9.58
CA TYR A 50 14.11 4.56 -10.61
C TYR A 50 14.98 4.33 -11.87
N GLU A 51 16.28 4.06 -11.67
CA GLU A 51 17.25 3.86 -12.75
C GLU A 51 17.13 2.49 -13.45
N SER A 52 16.84 1.42 -12.69
CA SER A 52 16.96 0.05 -13.19
C SER A 52 15.64 -0.73 -13.27
N GLY A 53 14.55 -0.20 -12.72
CA GLY A 53 13.25 -0.87 -12.66
C GLY A 53 13.19 -2.12 -11.78
N ARG A 54 14.28 -2.49 -11.08
CA ARG A 54 14.31 -3.69 -10.23
C ARG A 54 13.37 -3.54 -9.03
N GLY A 55 12.63 -4.61 -8.73
CA GLY A 55 11.65 -4.67 -7.63
C GLY A 55 12.17 -5.18 -6.28
N ARG A 56 13.45 -5.58 -6.17
CA ARG A 56 14.03 -6.18 -4.95
C ARG A 56 15.20 -5.37 -4.41
N GLY A 57 15.30 -5.25 -3.09
CA GLY A 57 16.41 -4.56 -2.42
C GLY A 57 16.46 -3.06 -2.73
N ILE A 58 15.29 -2.42 -2.73
CA ILE A 58 15.13 -0.97 -2.93
C ILE A 58 15.17 -0.30 -1.57
N MET A 59 16.00 0.71 -1.43
CA MET A 59 16.01 1.57 -0.26
C MET A 59 14.96 2.67 -0.47
N SER A 60 13.92 2.69 0.36
CA SER A 60 12.77 3.59 0.20
C SER A 60 13.15 5.07 0.24
N GLU A 61 14.19 5.43 0.99
CA GLU A 61 14.67 6.81 1.12
C GLU A 61 15.32 7.35 -0.16
N PHE A 62 15.94 6.47 -0.96
CA PHE A 62 16.70 6.86 -2.16
C PHE A 62 16.02 6.47 -3.47
N GLY A 63 15.02 5.59 -3.43
CA GLY A 63 14.38 5.06 -4.65
C GLY A 63 15.32 4.26 -5.54
N LEU A 64 16.45 3.77 -5.00
CA LEU A 64 17.48 3.04 -5.73
C LEU A 64 17.64 1.61 -5.21
N CYS A 65 18.08 0.71 -6.09
CA CYS A 65 18.50 -0.64 -5.72
C CYS A 65 19.87 -0.63 -5.06
N ARG A 66 20.11 -1.57 -4.12
CA ARG A 66 21.42 -1.77 -3.47
C ARG A 66 22.63 -1.80 -4.40
N TYR A 67 22.49 -2.40 -5.58
CA TYR A 67 23.57 -2.48 -6.57
C TYR A 67 23.88 -1.10 -7.17
N GLN A 68 22.83 -0.39 -7.59
CA GLN A 68 22.96 0.95 -8.16
C GLN A 68 23.42 1.96 -7.10
N PHE A 69 22.96 1.82 -5.85
CA PHE A 69 23.42 2.63 -4.74
C PHE A 69 24.92 2.45 -4.48
N ARG A 70 25.46 1.23 -4.63
CA ARG A 70 26.91 0.99 -4.49
C ARG A 70 27.71 1.48 -5.71
N HIS A 71 27.13 1.41 -6.90
CA HIS A 71 27.79 1.87 -8.13
C HIS A 71 27.81 3.41 -8.23
N LEU A 72 26.69 4.06 -7.89
CA LEU A 72 26.51 5.52 -7.91
C LEU A 72 26.87 6.19 -6.58
N GLY A 73 26.98 5.45 -5.48
CA GLY A 73 27.27 6.00 -4.15
C GLY A 73 28.63 6.71 -4.05
N ASN A 74 29.51 6.49 -5.02
CA ASN A 74 30.80 7.17 -5.13
C ASN A 74 30.68 8.57 -5.74
N THR A 75 29.56 8.89 -6.41
CA THR A 75 29.30 10.18 -7.07
C THR A 75 28.04 10.87 -6.56
N VAL A 76 27.19 10.17 -5.79
CA VAL A 76 25.93 10.67 -5.25
C VAL A 76 25.98 10.67 -3.72
N CYS A 77 26.99 11.34 -3.16
CA CYS A 77 26.88 11.82 -1.78
C CYS A 77 26.11 13.16 -1.81
N SER A 78 24.82 13.08 -1.51
CA SER A 78 24.04 14.14 -0.83
C SER A 78 23.49 15.36 -1.58
N ARG A 79 23.39 15.41 -2.93
CA ARG A 79 22.98 16.69 -3.59
C ARG A 79 21.69 16.74 -4.43
N LYS A 80 20.88 15.68 -4.52
CA LYS A 80 19.65 15.72 -5.36
C LYS A 80 18.29 15.57 -4.65
N TYR A 81 18.23 15.55 -3.32
CA TYR A 81 16.94 15.39 -2.61
C TYR A 81 16.73 16.27 -1.37
N SER A 82 17.50 17.35 -1.16
CA SER A 82 17.25 18.31 -0.06
C SER A 82 16.56 19.62 -0.49
N THR A 83 16.26 19.81 -1.78
CA THR A 83 15.54 21.03 -2.23
C THR A 83 14.40 20.72 -3.20
N LEU A 84 13.61 19.68 -2.92
CA LEU A 84 12.25 19.63 -3.46
C LEU A 84 11.30 19.59 -2.26
N PRO A 85 10.56 20.68 -2.00
CA PRO A 85 9.59 20.69 -0.93
C PRO A 85 8.57 19.57 -1.14
N LEU A 86 8.09 19.01 -0.03
CA LEU A 86 7.02 18.02 0.07
C LEU A 86 5.66 18.50 -0.47
N THR A 87 5.63 19.57 -1.29
CA THR A 87 4.45 20.13 -1.95
C THR A 87 4.29 19.71 -3.41
N ALA A 88 5.20 18.90 -3.96
CA ALA A 88 5.05 18.36 -5.32
C ALA A 88 4.40 16.97 -5.39
N MET A 89 3.76 16.50 -4.32
CA MET A 89 2.75 15.43 -4.44
C MET A 89 1.39 16.06 -4.71
N ASN A 90 1.24 16.66 -5.89
CA ASN A 90 -0.08 16.83 -6.49
C ASN A 90 -0.62 15.43 -6.76
N ILE A 91 -1.77 15.15 -6.16
CA ILE A 91 -2.61 14.00 -6.41
C ILE A 91 -3.25 14.09 -7.82
N ASP A 92 -2.94 15.16 -8.58
CA ASP A 92 -3.51 15.48 -9.89
C ASP A 92 -2.59 15.13 -11.07
N THR A 93 -2.02 13.93 -11.10
CA THR A 93 -1.67 13.29 -12.39
C THR A 93 -2.75 12.30 -12.82
N PHE A 94 -3.99 12.75 -12.66
CA PHE A 94 -5.14 12.36 -13.45
C PHE A 94 -5.05 13.08 -14.81
N VAL A 95 -4.13 12.67 -15.68
CA VAL A 95 -4.21 13.02 -17.10
C VAL A 95 -3.94 11.79 -17.94
N ILE A 96 -5.05 11.21 -18.39
CA ILE A 96 -5.19 10.62 -19.71
C ILE A 96 -4.51 11.56 -20.72
N THR A 97 -3.28 11.28 -21.15
CA THR A 97 -2.76 11.68 -22.46
C THR A 97 -1.64 10.73 -22.90
N LYS A 98 -2.03 9.69 -23.64
CA LYS A 98 -1.52 9.37 -25.00
C LYS A 98 -1.94 7.95 -25.40
N ALA A 99 -3.11 7.85 -26.03
CA ALA A 99 -3.34 7.29 -27.36
C ALA A 99 -4.83 7.48 -27.67
#